data_AF-X1DKF0-F1
#
_entry.id   AF-X1DKF0-F1
#
_cell.length_a   1.000
_cell.length_b   1.000
_cell.length_c   1.000
_cell.angle_alpha   90.00
_cell.angle_beta   90.00
_cell.angle_gamma   90.00
#
_symmetry.space_group_name_H-M   'P 1'
#
loop_
_entity.id
_entity.type
_entity.pdbx_description
1 polymer ?
#
loop_
_entity_poly.entity_id
_entity_poly.type
_entity_poly.pdbx_seq_one_letter_code
_entity_poly.pdbx_strand_id
1 'polypeptide(L)'
;REFLRLRDYIDFISEKEEIAEVDARELIAKSPLAEEYPDASAAMLLDETRRIIHLDGTSSTTYHKIIKLFNRRGIEKFGEVFITYNAWGERITIKKALTIDFTGPVIIYSAANGFKDKPGGFVWSWTD
;
A
#
# COMPACT_ATOMS: atom_id res chain seq x y z
N ARG A 1 -35.17 -4.15 -27.38
CA ARG A 1 -33.69 -4.22 -27.22
C ARG A 1 -33.33 -3.26 -26.11
N GLU A 2 -33.03 -3.80 -24.93
CA GLU A 2 -32.58 -3.02 -23.78
C GLU A 2 -31.13 -2.60 -24.05
N PHE A 3 -30.90 -1.29 -24.17
CA PHE A 3 -29.55 -0.75 -24.20
C PHE A 3 -29.06 -0.70 -22.74
N LEU A 4 -27.99 -1.43 -22.42
CA LEU A 4 -27.20 -1.16 -21.21
C LEU A 4 -26.87 0.34 -21.21
N ARG A 5 -27.35 1.09 -20.22
CA ARG A 5 -26.98 2.50 -20.13
C ARG A 5 -25.48 2.51 -19.87
N LEU A 6 -24.76 3.43 -20.53
CA LEU A 6 -23.30 3.49 -20.45
C LEU A 6 -22.80 3.57 -18.99
N ARG A 7 -23.59 4.14 -18.08
CA ARG A 7 -23.32 4.13 -16.63
C ARG A 7 -23.36 2.73 -16.02
N ASP A 8 -24.36 1.92 -16.36
CA ASP A 8 -24.49 0.55 -15.84
C ASP A 8 -23.36 -0.35 -16.39
N TYR A 9 -22.93 -0.12 -17.64
CA TYR A 9 -21.77 -0.79 -18.21
C TYR A 9 -20.46 -0.34 -17.55
N ILE A 10 -20.31 0.96 -17.31
CA ILE A 10 -19.18 1.51 -16.56
C ILE A 10 -19.16 0.90 -15.16
N ASP A 11 -20.26 0.89 -14.41
CA ASP A 11 -20.31 0.31 -13.06
C ASP A 11 -20.03 -1.20 -13.05
N PHE A 12 -20.46 -1.92 -14.10
CA PHE A 12 -20.16 -3.35 -14.29
C PHE A 12 -18.66 -3.62 -14.54
N ILE A 13 -17.99 -2.82 -15.38
CA ILE A 13 -16.53 -2.94 -15.59
C ILE A 13 -15.71 -2.24 -14.50
N SER A 14 -16.32 -1.38 -13.70
CA SER A 14 -15.69 -0.70 -12.56
C SER A 14 -15.48 -1.64 -11.37
N GLU A 15 -15.40 -2.95 -11.64
CA GLU A 15 -15.26 -4.05 -10.69
C GLU A 15 -14.56 -3.53 -9.44
N LYS A 16 -15.36 -3.24 -8.41
CA LYS A 16 -14.91 -2.49 -7.25
C LYS A 16 -13.72 -3.26 -6.72
N GLU A 17 -12.54 -2.68 -6.87
CA GLU A 17 -11.29 -3.38 -6.62
C GLU A 17 -11.13 -3.53 -5.11
N GLU A 18 -11.83 -4.51 -4.54
CA GLU A 18 -11.77 -4.87 -3.15
C GLU A 18 -10.48 -5.67 -2.95
N ILE A 19 -9.44 -4.94 -2.56
CA ILE A 19 -8.32 -5.54 -1.84
C ILE A 19 -8.91 -6.01 -0.52
N ALA A 20 -8.69 -7.27 -0.15
CA ALA A 20 -9.09 -7.75 1.17
C ALA A 20 -8.48 -6.80 2.22
N GLU A 21 -9.34 -6.15 3.01
CA GLU A 21 -8.85 -5.23 4.02
C GLU A 21 -8.16 -6.03 5.12
N VAL A 22 -6.83 -6.07 5.06
CA VAL A 22 -6.01 -6.73 6.06
C VAL A 22 -5.90 -5.82 7.28
N ASP A 23 -6.19 -6.34 8.47
CA ASP A 23 -6.01 -5.61 9.71
C ASP A 23 -4.50 -5.45 10.01
N ALA A 24 -3.96 -4.31 9.58
CA ALA A 24 -2.57 -3.97 9.81
C ALA A 24 -2.19 -3.97 11.30
N ARG A 25 -3.13 -3.67 12.22
CA ARG A 25 -2.85 -3.70 13.66
C ARG A 25 -2.68 -5.11 14.16
N GLU A 26 -3.51 -6.03 13.69
CA GLU A 26 -3.38 -7.44 14.05
C GLU A 26 -2.03 -8.00 13.58
N LEU A 27 -1.64 -7.70 12.33
CA LEU A 27 -0.33 -8.10 11.80
C LEU A 27 0.82 -7.49 12.60
N ILE A 28 0.76 -6.20 12.93
CA ILE A 28 1.79 -5.54 13.75
C ILE A 28 1.83 -6.12 15.16
N ALA A 29 0.68 -6.45 15.77
CA ALA A 29 0.62 -7.03 17.11
C ALA A 29 1.22 -8.45 17.16
N LYS A 30 1.02 -9.25 16.11
CA LYS A 30 1.59 -10.61 15.99
C LYS A 30 3.04 -10.63 15.48
N SER A 31 3.54 -9.49 15.00
CA SER A 31 4.88 -9.39 14.41
C SER A 31 5.99 -9.42 15.47
N PRO A 32 7.18 -9.91 15.10
CA PRO A 32 8.31 -9.98 16.02
C PRO A 32 8.72 -8.62 16.57
N LEU A 33 9.28 -8.63 17.77
CA LEU A 33 9.91 -7.49 18.41
C LEU A 33 11.31 -7.25 17.81
N ALA A 34 11.76 -6.00 17.90
CA ALA A 34 13.11 -5.64 17.44
C ALA A 34 14.21 -6.39 18.22
N GLU A 35 13.96 -6.68 19.50
CA GLU A 35 14.90 -7.39 20.39
C GLU A 35 15.12 -8.85 19.97
N GLU A 36 14.12 -9.48 19.32
CA GLU A 36 14.24 -10.84 18.81
C GLU A 36 15.11 -10.91 17.55
N TYR A 37 15.31 -9.76 16.87
CA TYR A 37 16.07 -9.65 15.62
C TYR A 37 16.98 -8.40 15.64
N PRO A 38 18.01 -8.35 16.50
CA PRO A 38 18.83 -7.15 16.71
C PRO A 38 19.58 -6.70 15.44
N ASP A 39 19.91 -7.64 14.57
CA ASP A 39 20.59 -7.35 13.31
C ASP A 39 19.64 -6.87 12.19
N ALA A 40 18.33 -7.12 12.33
CA ALA A 40 17.34 -6.70 11.34
C ALA A 40 17.02 -5.21 11.45
N SER A 41 16.71 -4.59 10.32
CA SER A 41 16.30 -3.18 10.27
C SER A 41 14.78 -2.99 10.22
N ALA A 42 14.06 -3.99 9.72
CA ALA A 42 12.61 -4.01 9.59
C ALA A 42 12.10 -5.45 9.39
N ALA A 43 10.79 -5.64 9.55
CA ALA A 43 10.08 -6.85 9.17
C ALA A 43 9.01 -6.52 8.13
N MET A 44 8.98 -7.26 7.02
CA MET A 44 7.94 -7.15 6.01
C MET A 44 6.79 -8.09 6.40
N LEU A 45 5.66 -7.50 6.79
CA LEU A 45 4.51 -8.24 7.33
C LEU A 45 3.50 -8.60 6.24
N LEU A 46 3.43 -7.78 5.19
CA LEU A 46 2.64 -8.02 3.99
C LEU A 46 3.40 -7.45 2.79
N ASP A 47 3.48 -8.24 1.74
CA ASP A 47 3.94 -7.81 0.41
C ASP A 47 3.11 -8.54 -0.64
N GLU A 48 1.97 -7.93 -0.98
CA GLU A 48 1.03 -8.47 -1.94
C GLU A 48 1.04 -7.61 -3.20
N THR A 49 1.04 -8.27 -4.35
CA THR A 49 0.88 -7.64 -5.66
C THR A 49 -0.24 -8.36 -6.39
N ARG A 50 -1.29 -7.62 -6.77
CA ARG A 50 -2.40 -8.14 -7.56
C ARG A 50 -2.42 -7.45 -8.90
N ARG A 51 -2.37 -8.22 -9.99
CA ARG A 51 -2.49 -7.70 -11.34
C ARG A 51 -3.75 -8.24 -12.00
N ILE A 52 -4.54 -7.35 -12.58
CA ILE A 52 -5.74 -7.66 -13.36
C ILE A 52 -5.43 -7.31 -14.81
N ILE A 53 -5.65 -8.27 -15.72
CA ILE A 53 -5.49 -8.06 -17.15
C ILE A 53 -6.89 -8.02 -17.75
N HIS A 54 -7.20 -6.94 -18.44
CA HIS A 54 -8.49 -6.69 -19.05
C HIS A 54 -8.54 -7.26 -20.47
N LEU A 55 -9.75 -7.53 -20.96
CA LEU A 55 -9.95 -8.10 -22.31
C LEU A 55 -9.50 -7.14 -23.43
N ASP A 56 -9.46 -5.84 -23.17
CA ASP A 56 -9.00 -4.81 -24.12
C ASP A 56 -7.46 -4.69 -24.17
N GLY A 57 -6.74 -5.52 -23.40
CA GLY A 57 -5.28 -5.53 -23.34
C GLY A 57 -4.68 -4.55 -22.35
N THR A 58 -5.50 -3.75 -21.65
CA THR A 58 -5.04 -2.94 -20.52
C THR A 58 -4.82 -3.79 -19.28
N SER A 59 -4.10 -3.27 -18.29
CA SER A 59 -3.93 -3.93 -17.00
C SER A 59 -3.92 -2.94 -15.85
N SER A 60 -4.32 -3.39 -14.68
CA SER A 60 -4.20 -2.66 -13.42
C SER A 60 -3.40 -3.49 -12.42
N THR A 61 -2.43 -2.89 -11.76
CA THR A 61 -1.60 -3.54 -10.75
C THR A 61 -1.73 -2.79 -9.43
N THR A 62 -2.18 -3.53 -8.42
CA THR A 62 -2.31 -3.05 -7.06
C THR A 62 -1.22 -3.64 -6.19
N TYR A 63 -0.52 -2.79 -5.45
CA TYR A 63 0.48 -3.18 -4.47
C TYR A 63 -0.04 -2.91 -3.06
N HIS A 64 0.17 -3.84 -2.14
CA HIS A 64 -0.18 -3.70 -0.73
C HIS A 64 1.00 -4.17 0.13
N LYS A 65 1.65 -3.21 0.79
CA LYS A 65 2.82 -3.45 1.63
C LYS A 65 2.60 -2.99 3.05
N ILE A 66 2.97 -3.83 4.01
CA ILE A 66 2.99 -3.51 5.44
C ILE A 66 4.38 -3.83 5.96
N ILE A 67 5.09 -2.83 6.46
CA ILE A 67 6.47 -2.96 6.92
C ILE A 67 6.58 -2.39 8.34
N LYS A 68 7.05 -3.19 9.28
CA LYS A 68 7.37 -2.76 10.64
C LYS A 68 8.84 -2.37 10.71
N LEU A 69 9.13 -1.13 11.10
CA LEU A 69 10.51 -0.67 11.24
C LEU A 69 11.01 -0.89 12.66
N PHE A 70 12.24 -1.41 12.79
CA PHE A 70 12.86 -1.67 14.09
C PHE A 70 13.81 -0.58 14.53
N ASN A 71 14.52 0.04 13.59
CA ASN A 71 15.56 1.02 13.90
C ASN A 71 15.75 2.02 12.75
N ARG A 72 16.65 2.98 12.94
CA ARG A 72 16.93 4.03 11.96
C ARG A 72 17.38 3.51 10.59
N ARG A 73 18.08 2.37 10.52
CA ARG A 73 18.41 1.71 9.24
C ARG A 73 17.16 1.28 8.48
N GLY A 74 16.09 0.92 9.20
CA GLY A 74 14.80 0.58 8.62
C GLY A 74 14.12 1.81 8.03
N ILE A 75 14.16 2.94 8.74
CA ILE A 75 13.62 4.23 8.30
C ILE A 75 14.34 4.69 7.03
N GLU A 76 15.68 4.66 7.03
CA GLU A 76 16.47 5.08 5.86
C GLU A 76 16.20 4.20 4.63
N LYS A 77 15.86 2.93 4.82
CA LYS A 77 15.63 1.98 3.71
C LYS A 77 14.17 1.94 3.21
N PHE A 78 13.20 2.12 4.10
CA PHE A 78 11.78 1.87 3.81
C PHE A 78 10.86 3.05 4.17
N GLY A 79 11.39 4.15 4.71
CA GLY A 79 10.63 5.35 5.05
C GLY A 79 10.14 6.14 3.84
N GLU A 80 10.69 5.85 2.66
CA GLU A 80 10.27 6.41 1.37
C GLU A 80 9.87 5.28 0.42
N VAL A 81 8.81 5.51 -0.37
CA VAL A 81 8.36 4.61 -1.42
C VAL A 81 8.45 5.33 -2.75
N PHE A 82 9.28 4.80 -3.64
CA PHE A 82 9.41 5.28 -5.01
C PHE A 82 8.49 4.46 -5.91
N ILE A 83 7.55 5.14 -6.58
CA ILE A 83 6.64 4.53 -7.54
C ILE A 83 7.05 5.00 -8.94
N THR A 84 7.63 4.08 -9.72
CA THR A 84 7.99 4.34 -11.11
C THR A 84 6.79 4.02 -12.00
N TYR A 85 6.47 4.92 -12.92
CA TYR A 85 5.41 4.73 -13.92
C TYR A 85 5.73 5.48 -15.21
N ASN A 86 5.12 5.04 -16.30
CA ASN A 86 5.16 5.69 -17.60
C ASN A 86 3.98 6.65 -17.75
N ALA A 87 4.25 7.96 -17.64
CA ALA A 87 3.24 9.00 -17.70
C ALA A 87 2.45 9.09 -19.03
N TRP A 88 2.90 8.41 -20.11
CA TRP A 88 2.15 8.36 -21.36
C TRP A 88 1.04 7.30 -21.40
N GLY A 89 1.08 6.29 -20.53
CA GLY A 89 0.16 5.15 -20.59
C GLY A 89 -0.29 4.57 -19.26
N GLU A 90 0.26 5.05 -18.14
CA GLU A 90 -0.03 4.54 -16.79
C GLU A 90 -0.52 5.68 -15.89
N ARG A 91 -1.34 5.36 -14.89
CA ARG A 91 -1.91 6.36 -13.97
C ARG A 91 -1.91 5.86 -12.55
N ILE A 92 -0.98 6.38 -11.75
CA ILE A 92 -0.89 6.04 -10.34
C ILE A 92 -2.03 6.66 -9.50
N THR A 93 -2.67 5.82 -8.69
CA THR A 93 -3.61 6.21 -7.64
C THR A 93 -3.14 5.65 -6.30
N ILE A 94 -2.88 6.53 -5.32
CA ILE A 94 -2.60 6.11 -3.94
C ILE A 94 -3.93 5.84 -3.23
N LYS A 95 -4.17 4.59 -2.86
CA LYS A 95 -5.38 4.17 -2.13
C LYS A 95 -5.25 4.43 -0.63
N LYS A 96 -4.09 4.11 -0.05
CA LYS A 96 -3.82 4.22 1.40
C LYS A 96 -2.33 4.44 1.65
N ALA A 97 -2.00 5.40 2.50
CA ALA A 97 -0.66 5.61 3.03
C ALA A 97 -0.80 6.02 4.49
N LEU A 98 -0.20 5.28 5.43
CA LEU A 98 -0.28 5.61 6.86
C LEU A 98 0.91 5.07 7.64
N THR A 99 1.14 5.70 8.80
CA THR A 99 2.11 5.26 9.79
C THR A 99 1.40 4.97 11.11
N ILE A 100 1.59 3.79 11.66
CA ILE A 100 1.04 3.35 12.95
C ILE A 100 2.16 3.38 13.98
N ASP A 101 2.05 4.28 14.95
CA ASP A 101 2.92 4.32 16.14
C ASP A 101 2.27 3.52 17.29
N PHE A 102 3.05 3.18 18.31
CA PHE A 102 2.60 2.44 19.51
C PHE A 102 1.56 3.21 20.34
N THR A 103 1.45 4.53 20.16
CA THR A 103 0.49 5.39 20.85
C THR A 103 -0.82 5.59 20.08
N GLY A 104 -0.93 5.09 18.85
CA GLY A 104 -2.09 5.23 17.97
C GLY A 104 -1.70 5.49 16.50
N PRO A 105 -2.66 5.42 15.56
CA PRO A 105 -2.40 5.70 14.16
C PRO A 105 -2.13 7.20 13.94
N VAL A 106 -1.01 7.53 13.29
CA VAL A 106 -0.82 8.84 12.67
C VAL A 106 -1.23 8.68 11.21
N ILE A 107 -2.46 9.13 10.90
CA ILE A 107 -2.98 9.09 9.53
C ILE A 107 -2.38 10.26 8.77
N ILE A 108 -1.68 9.97 7.66
CA ILE A 108 -1.04 11.01 6.87
C ILE A 108 -1.48 10.89 5.42
N TYR A 109 -2.17 11.93 4.95
CA TYR A 109 -2.47 12.09 3.53
C TYR A 109 -1.50 13.10 2.95
N SER A 110 -0.59 12.65 2.08
CA SER A 110 -0.20 13.35 0.83
C SER A 110 1.15 12.84 0.31
N ALA A 111 1.24 12.71 -1.01
CA ALA A 111 2.42 12.34 -1.78
C ALA A 111 3.53 13.43 -1.81
N ALA A 112 3.60 14.32 -0.82
CA ALA A 112 4.40 15.55 -0.95
C ALA A 112 5.52 15.74 0.08
N ASN A 113 5.53 15.05 1.23
CA ASN A 113 6.58 15.27 2.23
C ASN A 113 7.00 13.95 2.88
N GLY A 114 8.26 13.57 2.68
CA GLY A 114 8.89 12.43 3.35
C GLY A 114 8.88 12.58 4.88
N PHE A 115 8.85 11.44 5.58
CA PHE A 115 8.79 11.40 7.04
C PHE A 115 10.18 11.31 7.65
N LYS A 116 10.48 12.27 8.52
CA LYS A 116 11.63 12.25 9.41
C LYS A 116 11.20 11.90 10.84
N ASP A 117 11.91 10.93 11.41
CA ASP A 117 12.24 10.83 12.84
C ASP A 117 11.32 10.06 13.83
N LYS A 118 10.50 9.07 13.43
CA LYS A 118 9.84 8.16 14.42
C LYS A 118 9.80 6.67 14.04
N PRO A 119 10.01 5.74 15.00
CA PRO A 119 9.73 4.32 14.80
C PRO A 119 8.22 4.07 14.68
N GLY A 120 7.81 3.16 13.77
CA GLY A 120 6.40 2.83 13.51
C GLY A 120 6.23 1.78 12.40
N GLY A 121 5.01 1.27 12.25
CA GLY A 121 4.61 0.42 11.11
C GLY A 121 4.07 1.26 9.96
N PHE A 122 4.54 1.01 8.75
CA PHE A 122 4.09 1.71 7.54
C PHE A 122 3.17 0.81 6.73
N VAL A 123 2.06 1.36 6.27
CA VAL A 123 1.13 0.69 5.36
C VAL A 123 1.02 1.52 4.09
N TRP A 124 1.33 0.90 2.97
CA TRP A 124 1.22 1.49 1.64
C TRP A 124 0.32 0.62 0.77
N SER A 125 -0.67 1.24 0.15
CA SER A 125 -1.50 0.65 -0.88
C SER A 125 -1.69 1.64 -2.03
N TRP A 126 -1.31 1.23 -3.22
CA TRP A 126 -1.45 2.01 -4.45
C TRP A 126 -1.76 1.11 -5.64
N THR A 127 -2.35 1.70 -6.67
CA THR A 127 -2.70 1.04 -7.93
C THR A 127 -2.14 1.86 -9.08
N ASP A 128 -1.56 1.19 -10.09
CA ASP A 128 -1.05 1.81 -11.32
C ASP A 128 -2.07 1.88 -12.47
#